data_AF-A0ABD4SBG7-F1
#
_entry.id   AF-A0ABD4SBG7-F1
#
_cell.length_a   1.000
_cell.length_b   1.000
_cell.length_c   1.000
_cell.angle_alpha   90.00
_cell.angle_beta   90.00
_cell.angle_gamma   90.00
#
_symmetry.space_group_name_H-M   'P 1'
#
loop_
_entity.id
_entity.type
_entity.pdbx_description
1 polymer ?
#
loop_
_entity_poly.entity_id
_entity_poly.type
_entity_poly.pdbx_seq_one_letter_code
_entity_poly.pdbx_strand_id
1 'polypeptide(L)'
;MRKRLNSWTKGQLDERIVYLSSKNSIETHDVNPAYTSQYCPICGQHFEERYGSHHELTKCKKCGEMNANIAAAKNILSRLTDEEITLYTPYKRVKEILDSRIKEA
;
A
#
# COMPACT_ATOMS: atom_id res chain seq x y z
N MET A 1 -13.22 14.45 -8.19
CA MET A 1 -12.59 13.12 -8.32
C MET A 1 -12.48 12.62 -9.76
N ARG A 2 -13.55 12.61 -10.57
CA ARG A 2 -13.55 12.10 -11.96
C ARG A 2 -12.45 12.68 -12.86
N LYS A 3 -12.22 14.00 -12.86
CA LYS A 3 -11.16 14.64 -13.69
C LYS A 3 -9.74 14.12 -13.38
N ARG A 4 -9.39 13.91 -12.09
CA ARG A 4 -8.07 13.41 -11.68
C ARG A 4 -7.83 11.96 -12.09
N LEU A 5 -8.88 11.14 -12.05
CA LEU A 5 -8.81 9.75 -12.52
C LEU A 5 -8.71 9.68 -14.04
N ASN A 6 -9.41 10.56 -14.77
CA ASN A 6 -9.33 10.62 -16.22
C ASN A 6 -7.96 11.07 -16.75
N SER A 7 -7.23 11.91 -16.00
CA SER A 7 -5.84 12.26 -16.34
C SER A 7 -4.83 11.18 -15.97
N TRP A 8 -5.24 10.19 -15.16
CA TRP A 8 -4.34 9.14 -14.71
C TRP A 8 -4.33 7.99 -15.71
N THR A 9 -3.20 7.83 -16.41
CA THR A 9 -2.94 6.77 -17.39
C THR A 9 -2.66 5.41 -16.73
N LYS A 10 -3.39 5.06 -15.66
CA LYS A 10 -3.13 3.85 -14.86
C LYS A 10 -3.15 2.58 -15.70
N GLY A 11 -4.18 2.38 -16.53
CA GLY A 11 -4.32 1.18 -17.35
C GLY A 11 -3.17 1.03 -18.36
N GLN A 12 -2.81 2.12 -19.04
CA GLN A 12 -1.68 2.12 -19.98
C GLN A 12 -0.34 1.86 -19.28
N LEU A 13 -0.14 2.40 -18.07
CA LEU A 13 1.06 2.14 -17.29
C LEU A 13 1.15 0.67 -16.88
N ASP A 14 0.05 0.09 -16.43
CA ASP A 14 -0.04 -1.31 -16.02
C ASP A 14 0.26 -2.27 -17.18
N GLU A 15 -0.40 -2.06 -18.33
CA GLU A 15 -0.13 -2.79 -19.58
C GLU A 15 1.35 -2.72 -19.98
N ARG A 16 1.96 -1.54 -19.86
CA ARG A 16 3.38 -1.33 -20.20
C ARG A 16 4.31 -2.03 -19.23
N ILE A 17 4.00 -2.02 -17.93
CA ILE A 17 4.78 -2.74 -16.91
C ILE A 17 4.73 -4.24 -17.20
N VAL A 18 3.55 -4.82 -17.39
CA VAL A 18 3.40 -6.25 -17.71
C VAL A 18 4.13 -6.62 -18.99
N TYR A 19 3.99 -5.82 -20.05
CA TYR A 19 4.67 -6.04 -21.32
C TYR A 19 6.21 -6.07 -21.16
N LEU A 20 6.78 -5.03 -20.55
CA LEU A 20 8.22 -4.89 -20.37
C LEU A 20 8.78 -5.96 -19.41
N SER A 21 8.05 -6.28 -18.34
CA SER A 21 8.45 -7.35 -17.41
C SER A 21 8.49 -8.70 -18.10
N SER A 22 7.48 -9.06 -18.91
CA SER A 22 7.47 -10.33 -19.64
C SER A 22 8.63 -10.44 -20.64
N LYS A 23 8.99 -9.33 -21.31
CA LYS A 23 10.15 -9.28 -22.22
C LYS A 23 11.48 -9.54 -21.52
N ASN A 24 11.56 -9.27 -20.22
CA ASN A 24 12.74 -9.47 -19.39
C ASN A 24 12.65 -10.70 -18.49
N SER A 25 11.65 -11.59 -18.68
CA SER A 25 11.41 -12.75 -17.81
C SER A 25 11.21 -12.38 -16.34
N ILE A 26 10.65 -11.20 -16.08
CA ILE A 26 10.27 -10.73 -14.74
C ILE A 26 8.79 -11.01 -14.54
N GLU A 27 8.45 -11.66 -13.43
CA GLU A 27 7.07 -11.90 -13.03
C GLU A 27 6.47 -10.68 -12.32
N THR A 28 5.19 -10.44 -12.56
CA THR A 28 4.40 -9.37 -11.93
C THR A 28 3.26 -9.97 -11.15
N HIS A 29 3.05 -9.50 -9.92
CA HIS A 29 2.00 -9.98 -9.02
C HIS A 29 1.12 -8.84 -8.55
N ASP A 30 -0.19 -9.03 -8.64
CA ASP A 30 -1.17 -8.11 -8.06
C ASP A 30 -1.46 -8.48 -6.59
N VAL A 31 -1.45 -7.48 -5.73
CA VAL A 31 -1.77 -7.62 -4.30
C VAL A 31 -2.85 -6.64 -3.89
N ASN A 32 -3.48 -6.90 -2.75
CA ASN A 32 -4.53 -6.03 -2.22
C ASN A 32 -3.94 -4.64 -1.84
N PRO A 33 -4.37 -3.54 -2.46
CA PRO A 33 -3.78 -2.22 -2.21
C PRO A 33 -4.38 -1.51 -0.99
N ALA A 34 -5.43 -2.07 -0.37
CA ALA A 34 -6.18 -1.40 0.67
C ALA A 34 -5.30 -1.10 1.89
N TYR A 35 -5.36 0.14 2.36
CA TYR A 35 -4.69 0.63 3.57
C TYR A 35 -3.15 0.57 3.57
N THR A 36 -2.50 0.20 2.46
CA THR A 36 -1.03 0.04 2.37
C THR A 36 -0.25 1.27 2.80
N SER A 37 -0.79 2.48 2.59
CA SER A 37 -0.14 3.74 2.98
C SER A 37 -0.66 4.32 4.30
N GLN A 38 -1.54 3.61 5.02
CA GLN A 38 -2.19 4.07 6.25
C GLN A 38 -1.68 3.35 7.51
N TYR A 39 -0.92 2.26 7.35
CA TYR A 39 -0.40 1.45 8.46
C TYR A 39 1.13 1.41 8.43
N CYS A 40 1.74 1.45 9.61
CA CYS A 40 3.17 1.39 9.78
C CYS A 40 3.72 0.01 9.39
N PRO A 41 4.65 -0.10 8.42
CA PRO A 41 5.23 -1.38 8.01
C PRO A 41 6.14 -2.01 9.08
N ILE A 42 6.46 -1.28 10.15
CA ILE A 42 7.35 -1.74 11.23
C ILE A 42 6.54 -2.33 12.39
N CYS A 43 5.54 -1.60 12.88
CA CYS A 43 4.79 -1.99 14.07
C CYS A 43 3.30 -2.27 13.84
N GLY A 44 2.78 -2.07 12.63
CA GLY A 44 1.39 -2.29 12.28
C GLY A 44 0.42 -1.23 12.80
N GLN A 45 0.87 -0.20 13.52
CA GLN A 45 -0.01 0.89 14.00
C GLN A 45 -0.54 1.73 12.83
N HIS A 46 -1.77 2.22 12.95
CA HIS A 46 -2.30 3.22 12.03
C HIS A 46 -1.50 4.52 12.14
N PHE A 47 -1.24 5.16 11.01
CA PHE A 47 -0.55 6.43 10.96
C PHE A 47 -1.41 7.58 11.47
N GLU A 48 -0.74 8.65 11.93
CA GLU A 48 -1.36 9.93 12.18
C GLU A 48 -1.62 10.68 10.86
N GLU A 49 -2.02 11.96 10.96
CA GLU A 49 -2.29 12.79 9.79
C GLU A 49 -1.08 12.92 8.87
N ARG A 50 -1.36 13.23 7.60
CA ARG A 50 -0.33 13.45 6.58
C ARG A 50 0.00 14.91 6.39
N TYR A 51 1.28 15.19 6.23
CA TYR A 51 1.82 16.54 6.03
C TYR A 51 2.95 16.54 5.00
N GLY A 52 3.53 17.71 4.74
CA GLY A 52 4.44 17.96 3.63
C GLY A 52 3.74 18.66 2.45
N SER A 53 4.52 19.11 1.47
CA SER A 53 3.97 19.85 0.31
C SER A 53 3.05 18.98 -0.56
N HIS A 54 3.21 17.67 -0.49
CA HIS A 54 2.45 16.69 -1.24
C HIS A 54 1.78 15.62 -0.35
N HIS A 55 1.68 15.87 0.96
CA HIS A 55 1.15 14.91 1.94
C HIS A 55 1.91 13.57 1.95
N GLU A 56 3.21 13.62 1.70
CA GLU A 56 4.11 12.48 1.59
C GLU A 56 4.66 12.03 2.94
N LEU A 57 4.64 12.89 3.97
CA LEU A 57 5.11 12.58 5.31
C LEU A 57 3.96 12.20 6.23
N THR A 58 4.24 11.32 7.17
CA THR A 58 3.31 10.90 8.22
C THR A 58 4.08 10.45 9.45
N LYS A 59 3.38 10.31 10.57
CA LYS A 59 3.97 9.91 11.85
C LYS A 59 3.31 8.65 12.38
N CYS A 60 4.13 7.70 12.81
CA CYS A 60 3.73 6.61 13.65
C CYS A 60 4.07 6.94 15.11
N LYS A 61 3.11 6.76 16.03
CA LYS A 61 3.32 7.00 17.47
C LYS A 61 4.51 6.23 18.05
N LYS A 62 4.77 5.02 17.53
CA LYS A 62 5.84 4.13 18.01
C LYS A 62 7.14 4.25 17.23
N CYS A 63 7.06 4.39 15.89
CA CYS A 63 8.23 4.33 15.02
C CYS A 63 8.72 5.69 14.50
N GLY A 64 7.99 6.78 14.80
CA GLY A 64 8.36 8.12 14.37
C GLY A 64 7.88 8.48 12.96
N GLU A 65 8.48 9.53 12.40
CA GLU A 65 8.18 10.08 11.08
C GLU A 65 8.64 9.13 9.96
N MET A 66 7.86 9.04 8.88
CA MET A 66 8.26 8.36 7.65
C MET A 66 7.52 8.89 6.42
N ASN A 67 8.06 8.57 5.25
CA ASN A 67 7.38 8.80 3.99
C ASN A 67 6.31 7.73 3.75
N ALA A 68 5.07 8.15 3.54
CA ALA A 68 3.92 7.27 3.37
C ALA A 68 3.95 6.45 2.07
N ASN A 69 4.65 6.91 1.03
CA ASN A 69 4.84 6.14 -0.20
C ASN A 69 5.86 5.01 0.01
N ILE A 70 6.91 5.27 0.79
CA ILE A 70 7.86 4.22 1.20
C ILE A 70 7.17 3.19 2.09
N ALA A 71 6.31 3.63 3.01
CA ALA A 71 5.49 2.74 3.82
C ALA A 71 4.56 1.87 2.97
N ALA A 72 3.91 2.48 1.97
CA ALA A 72 3.06 1.77 1.02
C ALA A 72 3.82 0.67 0.26
N ALA A 73 5.01 0.99 -0.27
CA ALA A 73 5.83 0.02 -1.00
C ALA A 73 6.22 -1.19 -0.12
N LYS A 74 6.61 -0.95 1.14
CA LYS A 74 6.92 -2.02 2.10
C LYS A 74 5.71 -2.90 2.41
N ASN A 75 4.53 -2.29 2.57
CA ASN A 75 3.30 -3.04 2.81
C ASN A 75 2.82 -3.80 1.56
N ILE A 76 3.01 -3.25 0.35
CA ILE A 76 2.74 -3.97 -0.90
C ILE A 76 3.60 -5.23 -0.99
N LEU A 77 4.90 -5.12 -0.65
CA LEU A 77 5.80 -6.27 -0.61
C LEU A 77 5.34 -7.32 0.40
N SER A 78 4.96 -6.92 1.62
CA SER A 78 4.52 -7.87 2.64
C SER A 78 3.20 -8.57 2.29
N ARG A 79 2.35 -7.95 1.46
CA ARG A 79 1.10 -8.56 0.99
C ARG A 79 1.28 -9.73 0.05
N LEU A 80 2.41 -9.83 -0.65
CA LEU A 80 2.65 -10.91 -1.60
C LEU A 80 2.53 -12.29 -0.95
N THR A 81 2.92 -12.39 0.32
CA THR A 81 2.95 -13.65 1.09
C THR A 81 1.91 -13.68 2.21
N ASP A 82 0.90 -12.81 2.17
CA ASP A 82 -0.10 -12.71 3.23
C ASP A 82 -1.31 -13.61 2.95
N GLU A 83 -1.41 -14.70 3.70
CA GLU A 83 -2.45 -15.71 3.49
C GLU A 83 -3.85 -15.21 3.91
N GLU A 84 -3.95 -14.29 4.87
CA GLU A 84 -5.23 -13.76 5.33
C GLU A 84 -5.76 -12.65 4.43
N ILE A 85 -4.88 -11.98 3.67
CA ILE A 85 -5.23 -10.86 2.81
C ILE A 85 -4.84 -11.15 1.37
N THR A 86 -5.74 -11.88 0.72
CA THR A 86 -5.70 -12.13 -0.72
C THR A 86 -6.10 -10.87 -1.50
N LEU A 87 -5.80 -10.87 -2.81
CA LEU A 87 -6.16 -9.81 -3.75
C LEU A 87 -7.66 -9.42 -3.68
N TYR A 88 -8.54 -10.38 -3.43
CA TYR A 88 -10.00 -10.19 -3.43
C TYR A 88 -10.62 -9.92 -2.05
N THR A 89 -9.80 -9.85 -1.00
CA THR A 89 -10.29 -9.57 0.35
C THR A 89 -10.96 -8.18 0.39
N PRO A 90 -12.24 -8.06 0.79
CA PRO A 90 -12.92 -6.76 0.84
C PRO A 90 -12.21 -5.78 1.77
N TYR A 91 -12.16 -4.51 1.38
CA TYR A 91 -11.41 -3.49 2.13
C TYR A 91 -11.80 -3.42 3.62
N LYS A 92 -13.09 -3.56 3.96
CA LYS A 92 -13.54 -3.59 5.37
C LYS A 92 -12.88 -4.72 6.16
N ARG A 93 -12.79 -5.91 5.56
CA ARG A 93 -12.13 -7.07 6.17
C ARG A 93 -10.62 -6.90 6.27
N VAL A 94 -9.99 -6.29 5.27
CA VAL A 94 -8.57 -5.92 5.33
C VAL A 94 -8.30 -5.04 6.54
N LYS A 95 -9.16 -4.05 6.80
CA LYS A 95 -9.03 -3.16 7.95
C LYS A 95 -9.12 -3.92 9.27
N GLU A 96 -10.12 -4.79 9.43
CA GLU A 96 -10.28 -5.63 10.63
C GLU A 96 -9.03 -6.48 10.92
N ILE A 97 -8.50 -7.15 9.90
CA ILE A 97 -7.29 -7.97 10.03
C ILE A 97 -6.07 -7.12 10.40
N LEU A 98 -5.92 -5.94 9.79
CA LEU A 98 -4.83 -5.02 10.11
C LEU A 98 -4.93 -4.51 11.54
N ASP A 99 -6.13 -4.11 11.96
CA ASP A 99 -6.39 -3.63 13.31
C ASP A 99 -6.14 -4.74 14.36
N SER A 100 -6.48 -6.00 14.07
CA SER A 100 -6.18 -7.13 14.97
C SER A 100 -4.68 -7.46 15.07
N ARG A 101 -3.87 -7.03 14.10
CA ARG A 101 -2.41 -7.24 14.08
C ARG A 101 -1.63 -6.12 14.78
N ILE A 102 -2.32 -5.09 15.26
CA ILE A 102 -1.69 -3.98 15.96
C ILE A 102 -1.02 -4.55 17.22
N LYS A 103 0.31 -4.48 17.25
CA LYS A 103 1.08 -4.84 18.44
C LYS A 103 0.88 -3.72 19.45
N GLU A 104 0.11 -3.98 20.50
CA GLU A 104 0.12 -3.13 21.69
C GLU A 104 1.56 -3.07 22.24
N ALA A 105 1.95 -1.88 22.70
CA ALA A 105 3.27 -1.62 23.24
C ALA A 105 3.24 -1.81 24.75
#